data_AF-A0A2P8NB69-F1
#
_entry.id   AF-A0A2P8NB69-F1
#
_cell.length_a   1.000
_cell.length_b   1.000
_cell.length_c   1.000
_cell.angle_alpha   90.00
_cell.angle_beta   90.00
_cell.angle_gamma   90.00
#
_symmetry.space_group_name_H-M   'P 1'
#
loop_
_entity.id
_entity.type
_entity.pdbx_description
1 polymer ?
#
loop_
_entity_poly.entity_id
_entity_poly.type
_entity_poly.pdbx_seq_one_letter_code
_entity_poly.pdbx_strand_id
1 'polypeptide(L)'
;MAQYQVKAGDRFDLTPSKKAIADLAAALENFYNRVASKSIDAGRANRVIQDLARILVPINFTRVNRFRHDPALTIPPLPSIAAAAELDRFDDTTLGFARTQLVRGQNRLISALRQAQRHIALVAG
;
A
#
# COMPACT_ATOMS: atom_id res chain seq x y z
N MET A 1 0.35 6.29 -7.77
CA MET A 1 1.81 6.01 -7.62
C MET A 1 2.66 6.78 -8.63
N ALA A 2 2.44 6.66 -9.94
CA ALA A 2 3.26 7.35 -10.95
C ALA A 2 3.34 8.88 -10.75
N GLN A 3 2.20 9.52 -10.48
CA GLN A 3 2.14 10.96 -10.18
C GLN A 3 2.99 11.36 -8.96
N TYR A 4 3.04 10.53 -7.90
CA TYR A 4 3.88 10.79 -6.73
C TYR A 4 5.37 10.70 -7.03
N GLN A 5 5.79 9.74 -7.87
CA GLN A 5 7.19 9.67 -8.29
C GLN A 5 7.58 10.89 -9.11
N VAL A 6 6.73 11.32 -10.05
CA VAL A 6 6.99 12.50 -10.88
C VAL A 6 7.16 13.75 -10.01
N LYS A 7 6.30 13.93 -9.01
CA LYS A 7 6.40 15.07 -8.09
C LYS A 7 7.60 15.00 -7.14
N ALA A 8 7.95 13.80 -6.68
CA ALA A 8 9.13 13.62 -5.85
C ALA A 8 10.43 13.95 -6.60
N GLY A 9 10.48 13.65 -7.91
CA GLY A 9 11.71 13.72 -8.70
C GLY A 9 12.80 12.86 -8.07
N ASP A 10 14.02 13.37 -8.04
CA ASP A 10 15.18 12.67 -7.46
C ASP A 10 15.27 12.79 -5.93
N ARG A 11 14.32 13.48 -5.30
CA ARG A 11 14.34 13.69 -3.84
C ARG A 11 13.86 12.48 -3.06
N PHE A 12 13.11 11.57 -3.70
CA PHE A 12 12.62 10.36 -3.06
C PHE A 12 12.30 9.26 -4.08
N ASP A 13 12.73 8.03 -3.81
CA ASP A 13 12.51 6.88 -4.68
C ASP A 13 11.32 6.01 -4.21
N LEU A 14 10.27 5.91 -5.04
CA LEU A 14 9.10 5.05 -4.82
C LEU A 14 9.20 3.70 -5.54
N THR A 15 10.33 3.39 -6.19
CA THR A 15 10.57 2.11 -6.86
C THR A 15 10.36 0.90 -5.95
N PRO A 16 10.78 0.91 -4.67
CA PRO A 16 10.48 -0.19 -3.74
C PRO A 16 8.97 -0.42 -3.54
N SER A 17 8.16 0.65 -3.49
CA SER A 17 6.71 0.55 -3.40
C SER A 17 6.10 0.01 -4.69
N LYS A 18 6.59 0.45 -5.86
CA LYS A 18 6.15 -0.07 -7.17
C LYS A 18 6.41 -1.56 -7.28
N LYS A 19 7.59 -2.01 -6.86
CA LYS A 19 7.94 -3.44 -6.82
C LYS A 19 6.97 -4.22 -5.93
N ALA A 20 6.72 -3.76 -4.71
CA ALA A 20 5.79 -4.44 -3.79
C ALA A 20 4.35 -4.54 -4.35
N ILE A 21 3.90 -3.53 -5.10
CA ILE A 21 2.61 -3.58 -5.81
C ILE A 21 2.62 -4.64 -6.91
N ALA A 22 3.68 -4.69 -7.72
CA ALA A 22 3.80 -5.69 -8.79
C ALA A 22 3.84 -7.11 -8.24
N ASP A 23 4.59 -7.33 -7.14
CA ASP A 23 4.67 -8.64 -6.47
C ASP A 23 3.28 -9.08 -5.93
N LEU A 24 2.51 -8.15 -5.35
CA LEU A 24 1.13 -8.44 -4.91
C LEU A 24 0.18 -8.69 -6.09
N ALA A 25 0.31 -7.93 -7.19
CA ALA A 25 -0.51 -8.10 -8.38
C ALA A 25 -0.34 -9.50 -8.99
N ALA A 26 0.90 -9.98 -9.10
CA ALA A 26 1.19 -11.35 -9.56
C ALA A 26 0.60 -12.42 -8.61
N ALA A 27 0.66 -12.19 -7.30
CA ALA A 27 0.07 -13.11 -6.32
C ALA A 27 -1.47 -13.16 -6.43
N LEU A 28 -2.12 -12.02 -6.67
CA LEU A 28 -3.56 -11.93 -6.90
C LEU A 28 -3.98 -12.61 -8.20
N GLU A 29 -3.22 -12.42 -9.28
CA GLU A 29 -3.48 -13.08 -10.56
C GLU A 29 -3.45 -14.61 -10.41
N ASN A 30 -2.41 -15.15 -9.77
CA ASN A 30 -2.34 -16.59 -9.47
C ASN A 30 -3.52 -17.04 -8.60
N PHE A 31 -3.84 -16.30 -7.54
CA PHE A 31 -4.99 -16.60 -6.67
C PHE A 31 -6.30 -16.68 -7.46
N TYR A 32 -6.61 -15.67 -8.29
CA TYR A 32 -7.85 -15.64 -9.06
C TYR A 32 -7.88 -16.71 -10.16
N ASN A 33 -6.74 -17.06 -10.76
CA ASN A 33 -6.65 -18.19 -11.69
C ASN A 33 -7.04 -19.50 -11.00
N ARG A 34 -6.58 -19.72 -9.76
CA ARG A 34 -6.95 -20.90 -8.96
C ARG A 34 -8.41 -20.90 -8.51
N VAL A 35 -9.00 -19.73 -8.27
CA VAL A 35 -10.44 -19.60 -8.02
C VAL A 35 -11.24 -19.96 -9.28
N ALA A 36 -10.84 -19.44 -10.44
CA ALA A 36 -11.50 -19.72 -11.72
C ALA A 36 -11.42 -21.21 -12.10
N SER A 37 -10.27 -21.86 -11.86
CA SER A 37 -10.10 -23.30 -12.08
C SER A 37 -10.73 -24.18 -10.98
N LYS A 38 -11.37 -23.58 -9.97
CA LYS A 38 -11.94 -24.26 -8.79
C LYS A 38 -10.91 -25.10 -8.02
N SER A 39 -9.62 -24.75 -8.12
CA SER A 39 -8.53 -25.39 -7.39
C SER A 39 -8.42 -24.91 -5.93
N ILE A 40 -9.23 -23.93 -5.54
CA ILE A 40 -9.42 -23.49 -4.15
C ILE A 40 -10.92 -23.55 -3.85
N ASP A 41 -11.27 -24.05 -2.66
CA ASP A 41 -12.63 -24.04 -2.16
C ASP A 41 -13.19 -22.60 -2.06
N ALA A 42 -14.47 -22.43 -2.42
CA ALA A 42 -15.12 -21.12 -2.45
C ALA A 42 -15.15 -20.42 -1.08
N GLY A 43 -15.30 -21.19 0.02
CA GLY A 43 -15.26 -20.66 1.37
C GLY A 43 -13.89 -20.09 1.73
N ARG A 44 -12.81 -20.80 1.36
CA ARG A 44 -11.43 -20.32 1.54
C ARG A 44 -11.15 -19.08 0.68
N ALA A 45 -11.57 -19.09 -0.58
CA ALA A 45 -11.40 -17.95 -1.48
C ALA A 45 -12.12 -16.70 -0.94
N ASN A 46 -13.37 -16.83 -0.49
CA ASN A 46 -14.12 -15.73 0.09
C ASN A 46 -13.45 -15.17 1.34
N ARG A 47 -12.90 -16.03 2.20
CA ARG A 47 -12.15 -15.60 3.39
C ARG A 47 -10.91 -14.77 3.03
N VAL A 48 -10.13 -15.20 2.03
CA VAL A 48 -8.99 -14.42 1.52
C VAL A 48 -9.43 -13.04 1.07
N ILE A 49 -10.49 -12.95 0.25
CA ILE A 49 -10.99 -11.67 -0.28
C ILE A 49 -11.39 -10.72 0.84
N GLN A 50 -12.14 -11.20 1.84
CA GLN A 50 -12.57 -10.40 2.98
C GLN A 50 -11.39 -9.91 3.84
N ASP A 51 -10.42 -10.78 4.08
CA ASP A 51 -9.23 -10.42 4.87
C ASP A 51 -8.31 -9.45 4.11
N LEU A 52 -8.18 -9.60 2.80
CA LEU A 52 -7.47 -8.64 1.96
C LEU A 52 -8.11 -7.26 2.02
N ALA A 53 -9.45 -7.16 2.02
CA ALA A 53 -10.13 -5.87 2.17
C ALA A 53 -9.74 -5.16 3.47
N ARG A 54 -9.59 -5.91 4.59
CA ARG A 54 -9.15 -5.36 5.89
C ARG A 54 -7.71 -4.83 5.88
N ILE A 55 -6.88 -5.25 4.93
CA ILE A 55 -5.49 -4.79 4.77
C ILE A 55 -5.42 -3.65 3.75
N LEU A 56 -6.05 -3.82 2.59
CA LEU A 56 -5.89 -2.94 1.43
C LEU A 56 -6.76 -1.68 1.49
N VAL A 57 -7.94 -1.74 2.12
CA VAL A 57 -8.80 -0.55 2.26
C VAL A 57 -8.13 0.50 3.15
N PRO A 58 -7.61 0.18 4.36
CA PRO A 58 -6.98 1.19 5.22
C PRO A 58 -5.79 1.89 4.56
N ILE A 59 -4.92 1.17 3.84
CA ILE A 59 -3.74 1.79 3.21
C ILE A 59 -4.09 2.75 2.06
N ASN A 60 -5.29 2.64 1.50
CA ASN A 60 -5.73 3.52 0.42
C ASN A 60 -6.49 4.75 0.94
N PHE A 61 -7.14 4.67 2.10
CA PHE A 61 -8.09 5.69 2.56
C PHE A 61 -7.79 6.31 3.93
N THR A 62 -6.92 5.73 4.75
CA THR A 62 -6.68 6.22 6.12
C THR A 62 -5.29 6.82 6.29
N ARG A 63 -5.20 7.99 6.94
CA ARG A 63 -3.94 8.60 7.40
C ARG A 63 -3.54 8.18 8.80
N VAL A 64 -4.53 7.77 9.59
CA VAL A 64 -4.40 7.54 11.02
C VAL A 64 -4.51 6.06 11.35
N ASN A 65 -3.92 5.65 12.47
CA ASN A 65 -4.06 4.28 12.97
C ASN A 65 -5.55 3.97 13.22
N ARG A 66 -5.93 2.68 13.19
CA ARG A 66 -7.30 2.17 13.36
C ARG A 66 -8.06 2.66 14.60
N PHE A 67 -7.36 3.23 15.58
CA PHE A 67 -7.89 3.72 16.85
C PHE A 67 -7.84 5.25 17.02
N ARG A 68 -7.62 5.98 15.92
CA ARG A 68 -7.63 7.43 15.91
C ARG A 68 -8.83 7.90 15.10
N HIS A 69 -9.45 8.99 15.55
CA HIS A 69 -10.56 9.60 14.84
C HIS A 69 -10.09 10.08 13.46
N ASP A 70 -10.82 9.69 12.41
CA ASP A 70 -10.62 10.22 11.07
C ASP A 70 -11.39 11.55 10.95
N PRO A 71 -10.71 12.69 10.72
CA PRO A 71 -11.38 13.98 10.59
C PRO A 71 -12.23 14.13 9.30
N ALA A 72 -12.37 13.07 8.49
CA ALA A 72 -13.17 13.05 7.26
C ALA A 72 -12.76 14.11 6.22
N LEU A 73 -11.49 14.49 6.24
CA LEU A 73 -10.92 15.41 5.24
C LEU A 73 -10.74 14.67 3.91
N THR A 74 -10.72 15.42 2.81
CA THR A 74 -10.31 14.85 1.51
C THR A 74 -8.89 14.34 1.62
N ILE A 75 -8.74 13.02 1.51
CA ILE A 75 -7.46 12.33 1.62
C ILE A 75 -7.08 11.83 0.22
N PRO A 76 -5.88 12.16 -0.28
CA PRO A 76 -5.43 11.61 -1.55
C PRO A 76 -5.11 10.12 -1.40
N PRO A 77 -5.20 9.33 -2.48
CA PRO A 77 -4.95 7.88 -2.42
C PRO A 77 -3.53 7.58 -1.94
N LEU A 78 -3.33 6.44 -1.27
CA LEU A 78 -2.06 6.06 -0.64
C LEU A 78 -1.52 7.14 0.33
N PRO A 79 -2.26 7.44 1.41
CA PRO A 79 -2.03 8.62 2.23
C PRO A 79 -0.67 8.62 2.92
N SER A 80 -0.08 7.44 3.16
CA SER A 80 1.21 7.29 3.81
C SER A 80 2.38 7.82 2.98
N ILE A 81 2.25 7.89 1.66
CA ILE A 81 3.29 8.39 0.75
C ILE A 81 2.89 9.70 0.04
N ALA A 82 1.71 10.25 0.38
CA ALA A 82 1.17 11.43 -0.29
C ALA A 82 2.08 12.67 -0.15
N ALA A 83 2.87 12.77 0.93
CA ALA A 83 3.83 13.85 1.12
C ALA A 83 4.93 13.91 0.04
N ALA A 84 5.07 12.89 -0.80
CA ALA A 84 5.97 12.89 -1.96
C ALA A 84 5.56 13.96 -2.99
N ALA A 85 4.26 14.32 -3.03
CA ALA A 85 3.75 15.41 -3.85
C ALA A 85 4.10 16.81 -3.32
N GLU A 86 4.50 16.91 -2.05
CA GLU A 86 4.63 18.18 -1.32
C GLU A 86 6.09 18.53 -1.02
N LEU A 87 7.05 17.78 -1.57
CA LEU A 87 8.48 17.98 -1.30
C LEU A 87 9.00 19.35 -1.74
N ASP A 88 8.34 20.02 -2.70
CA ASP A 88 8.65 21.39 -3.12
C ASP A 88 8.38 22.45 -2.04
N ARG A 89 7.60 22.12 -1.00
CA ARG A 89 7.20 23.07 0.06
C ARG A 89 8.18 23.12 1.22
N PHE A 90 9.19 22.24 1.24
CA PHE A 90 10.16 22.16 2.32
C PHE A 90 11.46 22.83 1.89
N ASP A 91 12.03 23.63 2.79
CA ASP A 91 13.38 24.17 2.64
C ASP A 91 14.45 23.11 2.96
N ASP A 92 15.73 23.44 2.75
CA ASP A 92 16.85 22.53 2.99
C ASP A 92 16.91 22.01 4.43
N THR A 93 16.45 22.80 5.40
CA THR A 93 16.47 22.43 6.83
C THR A 93 15.38 21.42 7.18
N THR A 94 14.22 21.53 6.52
CA THR A 94 13.03 20.71 6.80
C THR A 94 12.89 19.51 5.88
N LEU A 95 13.56 19.52 4.72
CA LEU A 95 13.52 18.45 3.73
C LEU A 95 13.97 17.08 4.29
N GLY A 96 14.97 17.06 5.18
CA GLY A 96 15.42 15.84 5.84
C GLY A 96 14.33 15.16 6.69
N PHE A 97 13.51 15.96 7.37
CA PHE A 97 12.38 15.44 8.15
C PHE A 97 11.28 14.90 7.23
N ALA A 98 10.96 15.62 6.14
CA ALA A 98 9.98 15.18 5.16
C ALA A 98 10.38 13.84 4.52
N ARG A 99 11.65 13.69 4.12
CA ARG A 99 12.21 12.42 3.60
C ARG A 99 12.10 11.29 4.62
N THR A 100 12.44 11.54 5.88
CA THR A 100 12.33 10.53 6.95
C THR A 100 10.89 10.05 7.13
N GLN A 101 9.91 10.97 7.11
CA GLN A 101 8.50 10.60 7.19
C GLN A 101 8.07 9.78 5.96
N LEU A 102 8.56 10.13 4.77
CA LEU A 102 8.30 9.37 3.55
C LEU A 102 8.87 7.95 3.60
N VAL A 103 10.10 7.76 4.10
CA VAL A 103 10.66 6.42 4.30
C VAL A 103 9.74 5.59 5.21
N ARG A 104 9.28 6.16 6.33
CA ARG A 104 8.33 5.47 7.24
C ARG A 104 7.01 5.15 6.54
N GLY A 105 6.49 6.09 5.76
CA GLY A 105 5.27 5.94 4.98
C GLY A 105 5.36 4.83 3.91
N GLN A 106 6.47 4.79 3.18
CA GLN A 106 6.80 3.75 2.22
C GLN A 106 6.94 2.38 2.90
N ASN A 107 7.65 2.32 4.04
CA ASN A 107 7.82 1.07 4.78
C ASN A 107 6.49 0.51 5.29
N ARG A 108 5.58 1.37 5.76
CA ARG A 108 4.22 0.95 6.15
C ARG A 108 3.45 0.38 4.97
N LEU A 109 3.49 1.06 3.82
CA LEU A 109 2.83 0.59 2.60
C LEU A 109 3.39 -0.78 2.17
N ILE A 110 4.71 -0.90 2.06
CA ILE A 110 5.37 -2.16 1.68
C ILE A 110 5.04 -3.28 2.67
N SER A 111 5.03 -2.99 3.97
CA SER A 111 4.69 -3.98 5.00
C SER A 111 3.27 -4.52 4.82
N ALA A 112 2.30 -3.64 4.57
CA ALA A 112 0.91 -4.03 4.33
C ALA A 112 0.74 -4.84 3.04
N LEU A 113 1.40 -4.45 1.95
CA LEU A 113 1.39 -5.20 0.69
C LEU A 113 1.98 -6.60 0.86
N ARG A 114 3.12 -6.71 1.58
CA ARG A 114 3.73 -8.00 1.91
C ARG A 114 2.87 -8.83 2.86
N GLN A 115 2.12 -8.20 3.78
CA GLN A 115 1.15 -8.88 4.63
C GLN A 115 0.02 -9.49 3.78
N ALA A 116 -0.52 -8.73 2.83
CA ALA A 116 -1.52 -9.23 1.90
C ALA A 116 -1.01 -10.44 1.09
N GLN A 117 0.20 -10.35 0.54
CA GLN A 117 0.82 -11.46 -0.19
C GLN A 117 0.99 -12.72 0.68
N ARG A 118 1.51 -12.56 1.91
CA ARG A 118 1.63 -13.68 2.86
C ARG A 118 0.27 -14.27 3.22
N HIS A 119 -0.76 -13.44 3.37
CA HIS A 119 -2.11 -13.90 3.69
C HIS A 119 -2.69 -14.79 2.58
N ILE A 120 -2.50 -14.38 1.32
CA ILE A 120 -2.85 -15.22 0.16
C ILE A 120 -2.11 -16.56 0.26
N ALA A 121 -0.79 -16.55 0.46
CA ALA A 121 0.00 -17.78 0.53
C ALA A 121 -0.42 -18.73 1.67
N LEU A 122 -0.79 -18.20 2.84
CA LEU A 122 -1.15 -19.00 4.00
C LEU A 122 -2.55 -19.61 3.94
N VAL A 123 -3.52 -18.88 3.37
CA VAL A 123 -4.93 -19.29 3.38
C VAL A 123 -5.33 -19.97 2.07
N ALA A 124 -4.71 -19.55 0.97
CA ALA A 124 -4.91 -20.17 -0.34
C ALA A 124 -3.89 -21.25 -0.67
N GLY A 125 -2.74 -21.34 0.01
CA GLY A 125 -1.77 -22.44 -0.17
C GLY A 125 -2.45 -23.80 -0.07
#